data_AF-A0A2V8GVM4-F1
#
_entry.id   AF-A0A2V8GVM4-F1
#
_cell.length_a   1.000
_cell.length_b   1.000
_cell.length_c   1.000
_cell.angle_alpha   90.00
_cell.angle_beta   90.00
_cell.angle_gamma   90.00
#
_symmetry.space_group_name_H-M   'P 1'
#
loop_
_entity.id
_entity.type
_entity.pdbx_description
1 polymer ?
#
loop_
_entity_poly.entity_id
_entity_poly.type
_entity_poly.pdbx_seq_one_letter_code
_entity_poly.pdbx_strand_id
1 'polypeptide(L)'
;KWISEREHVTPYIGKQPELFRIEQVTQAVNLSALRWTVDEPRDLALVREVYRRLGDEFSMTDVATLLARDDGLRSVNAGIPSNEGYELSLQRDRMVEGEENR
;
A
#
# COMPACT_ATOMS: atom_id res chain seq x y z
N LYS A 1 22.30 8.55 -4.84
CA LYS A 1 20.87 8.23 -4.65
C LYS A 1 20.69 7.65 -3.25
N TRP A 2 19.53 7.85 -2.61
CA TRP A 2 19.27 7.32 -1.27
C TRP A 2 18.99 5.81 -1.32
N ILE A 3 19.33 5.07 -0.27
CA ILE A 3 19.04 3.62 -0.24
C ILE A 3 17.53 3.38 -0.25
N SER A 4 16.77 4.17 0.51
CA SER A 4 15.30 4.08 0.52
C SER A 4 14.70 4.28 -0.87
N GLU A 5 15.27 5.17 -1.68
CA GLU A 5 14.85 5.42 -3.06
C GLU A 5 15.18 4.25 -4.01
N ARG A 6 16.25 3.50 -3.74
CA ARG A 6 16.59 2.31 -4.54
C ARG A 6 15.68 1.13 -4.21
N GLU A 7 15.28 1.01 -2.95
CA GLU A 7 14.38 -0.04 -2.47
C GLU A 7 12.92 0.22 -2.85
N HIS A 8 12.44 1.45 -2.64
CA HIS A 8 11.01 1.80 -2.81
C HIS A 8 10.69 2.49 -4.14
N VAL A 9 11.72 2.82 -4.94
CA VAL A 9 11.68 3.35 -6.33
C VAL A 9 10.87 4.63 -6.55
N THR A 10 9.56 4.59 -6.31
CA THR A 10 8.60 5.70 -6.48
C THR A 10 9.02 7.00 -5.77
N PRO A 11 9.63 6.99 -4.57
CA PRO A 11 10.11 8.23 -3.95
C PRO A 11 11.08 9.02 -4.83
N TYR A 12 11.93 8.36 -5.63
CA TYR A 12 12.84 9.06 -6.55
C TYR A 12 12.08 9.81 -7.65
N ILE A 13 11.04 9.17 -8.21
CA ILE A 13 10.20 9.77 -9.26
C ILE A 13 9.50 11.02 -8.71
N GLY A 14 8.89 10.92 -7.53
CA GLY A 14 8.19 12.04 -6.90
C GLY A 14 9.11 13.20 -6.50
N LYS A 15 10.37 12.91 -6.15
CA LYS A 15 11.37 13.92 -5.76
C LYS A 15 12.04 14.62 -6.95
N GLN A 16 11.95 14.08 -8.17
CA GLN A 16 12.57 14.64 -9.38
C GLN A 16 11.52 14.89 -10.47
N PRO A 17 10.46 15.70 -10.20
CA PRO A 17 9.34 15.86 -11.11
C PRO A 17 9.72 16.43 -12.48
N GLU A 18 10.84 17.14 -12.60
CA GLU A 18 11.37 17.67 -13.85
C GLU A 18 11.90 16.59 -14.80
N LEU A 19 12.21 15.39 -14.29
CA LEU A 19 12.71 14.26 -15.07
C LEU A 19 11.58 13.37 -15.62
N PHE A 20 10.35 13.52 -15.14
CA PHE A 20 9.25 12.59 -15.42
C PHE A 20 7.96 13.32 -15.80
N ARG A 21 7.09 12.61 -16.53
CA ARG A 21 5.68 13.01 -16.68
C ARG A 21 4.89 12.25 -15.64
N ILE A 22 4.29 12.97 -14.69
CA ILE A 22 3.60 12.38 -13.54
C ILE A 22 2.12 12.75 -13.61
N GLU A 23 1.26 11.74 -13.49
CA GLU A 23 -0.20 11.90 -13.41
C GLU A 23 -0.76 10.98 -12.32
N GLN A 24 -1.91 11.33 -11.75
CA GLN A 24 -2.56 10.57 -10.69
C GLN A 24 -3.86 9.95 -11.21
N VAL A 25 -3.97 8.63 -11.14
CA VAL A 25 -5.23 7.92 -11.39
C VAL A 25 -6.00 7.87 -10.08
N THR A 26 -7.10 8.60 -10.02
CA THR A 26 -7.90 8.74 -8.79
C THR A 26 -9.21 7.98 -8.87
N GLN A 27 -9.75 7.69 -7.70
CA GLN A 27 -11.04 7.05 -7.50
C GLN A 27 -12.02 8.07 -6.91
N ALA A 28 -13.30 8.01 -7.31
CA ALA A 28 -14.31 8.96 -6.87
C ALA A 28 -14.65 8.85 -5.37
N VAL A 29 -14.53 7.64 -4.81
CA VAL A 29 -14.78 7.36 -3.39
C VAL A 29 -13.46 7.19 -2.67
N ASN A 30 -13.29 7.86 -1.53
CA ASN A 30 -12.10 7.70 -0.72
C ASN A 30 -12.16 6.39 0.09
N LEU A 31 -11.40 5.38 -0.34
CA LEU A 31 -11.27 4.08 0.33
C LEU A 31 -9.93 3.92 1.07
N SER A 32 -9.17 5.01 1.27
CA SER A 32 -7.83 4.97 1.89
C SER A 32 -7.81 4.50 3.35
N ALA A 33 -8.95 4.56 4.04
CA ALA A 33 -9.10 4.06 5.40
C ALA A 33 -9.13 2.52 5.48
N LEU A 34 -9.33 1.83 4.35
CA LEU A 34 -9.29 0.37 4.29
C LEU A 34 -7.85 -0.09 4.06
N ARG A 35 -7.44 -1.13 4.79
CA ARG A 35 -6.10 -1.71 4.71
C ARG A 35 -6.04 -2.78 3.62
N TRP A 36 -5.60 -2.37 2.43
CA TRP A 36 -5.48 -3.22 1.23
C TRP A 36 -4.10 -3.86 1.09
N THR A 37 -3.70 -4.68 2.06
CA THR A 37 -2.40 -5.38 2.04
C THR A 37 -2.51 -6.74 2.73
N VAL A 38 -1.46 -7.57 2.62
CA VAL A 38 -1.32 -8.87 3.30
C VAL A 38 0.08 -8.99 3.90
N ASP A 39 0.36 -8.15 4.90
CA ASP A 39 1.66 -8.13 5.59
C ASP A 39 1.59 -8.83 6.95
N GLU A 40 0.42 -8.77 7.62
CA GLU A 40 0.19 -9.33 8.94
C GLU A 40 -0.76 -10.54 8.92
N PRO A 41 -0.72 -11.46 9.91
CA PRO A 41 -1.64 -12.59 9.99
C PRO A 41 -3.13 -12.16 9.99
N ARG A 42 -3.44 -10.98 10.53
CA ARG A 42 -4.80 -10.42 10.55
C ARG A 42 -5.26 -9.98 9.16
N ASP A 43 -4.35 -9.49 8.33
CA ASP A 43 -4.64 -9.16 6.94
C ASP A 43 -5.05 -10.42 6.16
N LEU A 44 -4.28 -11.51 6.34
CA LEU A 44 -4.57 -12.79 5.71
C LEU A 44 -5.91 -13.38 6.21
N ALA A 45 -6.22 -13.22 7.50
CA ALA A 45 -7.51 -13.63 8.05
C ALA A 45 -8.68 -12.87 7.39
N LEU A 46 -8.54 -11.55 7.21
CA LEU A 46 -9.53 -10.74 6.50
C LEU A 46 -9.72 -11.21 5.06
N VAL A 47 -8.63 -11.38 4.30
CA VAL A 47 -8.69 -11.81 2.89
C VAL A 47 -9.37 -13.16 2.76
N ARG A 48 -9.03 -14.14 3.61
CA ARG A 48 -9.69 -15.46 3.61
C ARG A 48 -11.20 -15.35 3.83
N GLU A 49 -11.62 -14.48 4.74
CA GLU A 49 -13.03 -14.26 5.03
C GLU A 49 -13.76 -13.55 3.89
N VAL A 50 -13.09 -12.63 3.18
CA VAL A 50 -13.62 -12.02 1.95
C VAL A 50 -13.86 -13.08 0.88
N TYR A 51 -12.85 -13.91 0.56
CA TYR A 51 -12.99 -14.99 -0.42
C TYR A 51 -14.06 -16.02 -0.01
N ARG A 52 -14.16 -16.35 1.29
CA ARG A 52 -15.20 -17.24 1.79
C ARG A 52 -16.61 -16.70 1.53
N ARG A 53 -16.81 -15.38 1.53
CA ARG A 53 -18.12 -14.74 1.37
C ARG A 53 -18.45 -14.35 -0.07
N LEU A 54 -17.45 -13.95 -0.85
CA LEU A 54 -17.64 -13.45 -2.22
C LEU A 54 -17.32 -14.50 -3.29
N GLY A 55 -16.66 -15.60 -2.93
CA GLY A 55 -16.16 -16.59 -3.89
C GLY A 55 -14.87 -16.13 -4.58
N ASP A 56 -14.62 -16.64 -5.77
CA ASP A 56 -13.36 -16.40 -6.50
C ASP A 56 -13.45 -15.24 -7.51
N GLU A 57 -14.67 -14.79 -7.85
CA GLU A 57 -14.93 -13.73 -8.81
C GLU A 57 -15.68 -12.57 -8.17
N PHE A 58 -14.95 -11.49 -7.86
CA PHE A 58 -15.52 -10.26 -7.33
C PHE A 58 -14.63 -9.05 -7.66
N SER A 59 -15.21 -7.85 -7.57
CA SER A 59 -14.53 -6.58 -7.78
C SER A 59 -14.09 -5.93 -6.46
N MET A 60 -13.22 -4.92 -6.54
CA MET A 60 -12.86 -4.10 -5.37
C MET A 60 -14.10 -3.43 -4.75
N THR A 61 -15.10 -3.05 -5.55
CA THR A 61 -16.37 -2.47 -5.09
C THR A 61 -17.17 -3.46 -4.26
N ASP A 62 -17.15 -4.74 -4.60
CA ASP A 62 -17.84 -5.78 -3.83
C ASP A 62 -17.21 -5.95 -2.45
N VAL A 63 -15.87 -5.93 -2.37
CA VAL A 63 -15.14 -5.95 -1.10
C VAL A 63 -15.45 -4.71 -0.28
N ALA A 64 -15.38 -3.51 -0.86
CA ALA A 64 -15.70 -2.27 -0.15
C ALA A 64 -17.15 -2.28 0.37
N THR A 65 -18.09 -2.80 -0.42
CA THR A 65 -19.50 -2.95 -0.03
C THR A 65 -19.68 -3.95 1.10
N LEU A 66 -18.98 -5.08 1.08
CA LEU A 66 -18.98 -6.06 2.15
C LEU A 66 -18.45 -5.45 3.46
N LEU A 67 -17.30 -4.77 3.42
CA LEU A 67 -16.68 -4.15 4.59
C LEU A 67 -17.50 -2.98 5.13
N ALA A 68 -18.22 -2.26 4.29
CA ALA A 68 -19.13 -1.19 4.72
C ALA A 68 -20.37 -1.72 5.47
N ARG A 69 -20.74 -3.00 5.26
CA ARG A 69 -21.92 -3.63 5.89
C ARG A 69 -21.57 -4.44 7.14
N ASP A 70 -20.31 -4.82 7.32
CA ASP A 70 -19.84 -5.63 8.43
C ASP A 70 -18.65 -4.95 9.13
N ASP A 71 -18.96 -4.15 10.16
CA ASP A 71 -17.96 -3.47 10.97
C ASP A 71 -17.04 -4.44 11.71
N GLY A 72 -17.54 -5.63 12.07
CA GLY A 72 -16.73 -6.68 12.71
C GLY A 72 -15.63 -7.13 11.77
N LEU A 73 -15.99 -7.45 10.53
CA LEU A 73 -15.05 -7.82 9.48
C LEU A 73 -14.08 -6.67 9.14
N ARG A 74 -14.59 -5.45 8.99
CA ARG A 74 -13.78 -4.26 8.73
C ARG A 74 -12.73 -4.00 9.83
N SER A 75 -13.05 -4.34 11.07
CA SER A 75 -12.16 -4.12 12.21
C SER A 75 -11.01 -5.12 12.34
N VAL A 76 -11.04 -6.25 11.62
CA VAL A 76 -10.08 -7.37 11.77
C VAL A 76 -8.62 -6.92 11.66
N ASN A 77 -8.32 -6.08 10.67
CA ASN A 77 -6.99 -5.50 10.47
C ASN A 77 -6.98 -3.97 10.62
N ALA A 78 -8.04 -3.40 11.17
CA ALA A 78 -8.09 -1.97 11.44
C ALA A 78 -7.07 -1.59 12.52
N GLY A 79 -6.49 -0.40 12.38
CA GLY A 79 -5.51 0.14 13.34
C GLY A 79 -4.10 -0.43 13.20
N ILE A 80 -3.85 -1.37 12.28
CA ILE A 80 -2.49 -1.78 11.90
C ILE A 80 -1.90 -0.70 10.98
N PRO A 81 -0.77 -0.07 11.35
CA PRO A 81 -0.11 0.91 10.48
C PRO A 81 0.23 0.29 9.12
N SER A 82 -0.04 1.03 8.05
CA SER A 82 0.44 0.70 6.71
C SER A 82 1.84 1.26 6.50
N ASN A 83 2.58 0.72 5.54
CA ASN A 83 3.88 1.23 5.10
C ASN A 83 5.03 1.18 6.13
N GLU A 84 4.94 0.35 7.17
CA GLU A 84 6.00 0.22 8.18
C GLU A 84 7.38 -0.07 7.55
N GLY A 85 7.43 -0.91 6.50
CA GLY A 85 8.67 -1.20 5.78
C GLY A 85 9.32 0.03 5.15
N TYR A 86 8.53 0.94 4.58
CA TYR A 86 9.05 2.19 4.04
C TYR A 86 9.51 3.14 5.15
N GLU A 87 8.76 3.24 6.24
CA GLU A 87 9.13 4.06 7.40
C GLU A 87 10.47 3.61 8.01
N LEU A 88 10.68 2.30 8.17
CA LEU A 88 11.94 1.74 8.62
C LEU A 88 13.10 2.03 7.65
N SER A 89 12.80 2.02 6.34
CA SER A 89 13.79 2.36 5.31
C SER A 89 14.20 3.82 5.39
N LEU A 90 13.26 4.73 5.67
CA LEU A 90 13.54 6.15 5.88
C LEU A 90 14.38 6.40 7.15
N GLN A 91 14.11 5.70 8.25
CA GLN A 91 14.89 5.83 9.49
C GLN A 91 16.35 5.39 9.31
N ARG A 92 16.59 4.44 8.40
CA ARG A 92 17.93 3.89 8.08
C ARG A 92 18.54 4.53 6.84
N ASP A 93 17.90 5.56 6.31
CA ASP A 93 18.24 6.07 4.99
C ASP A 93 19.62 6.71 4.99
N ARG A 94 20.36 6.43 3.93
CA ARG A 94 21.69 6.97 3.72
C ARG A 94 21.94 7.13 2.23
N MET A 95 22.79 8.08 1.89
CA MET A 95 23.26 8.20 0.52
C MET A 95 24.21 7.05 0.20
N VAL A 96 24.01 6.45 -0.97
CA VAL A 96 25.02 5.58 -1.56
C VAL A 96 26.07 6.50 -2.21
N GLU A 97 27.29 6.50 -1.69
CA GLU A 97 28.45 7.10 -2.35
C GLU A 97 28.93 6.16 -3.47
N GLY A 98 29.06 6.68 -4.68
CA GLY A 98 29.60 5.98 -5.83
C GLY A 98 28.56 5.33 -6.74
N GLU A 99 28.20 6.06 -7.79
CA GLU A 99 27.92 5.56 -9.13
C GLU A 99 28.01 6.79 -10.07
N GLU A 100 29.21 7.34 -10.23
CA GLU A 100 29.53 8.10 -11.45
C GLU A 100 29.40 7.12 -12.61
N ASN A 101 28.42 7.35 -13.48
CA ASN A 101 28.23 6.79 -14.82
C ASN A 101 28.81 5.38 -15.08
N ARG A 102 27.94 4.38 -15.07
CA ARG A 102 28.08 3.21 -15.96
C ARG A 102 26.99 3.26 -17.03
#